data_AF-R5P6Q3-F1
#
_entry.id   AF-R5P6Q3-F1
#
_cell.length_a   1.000
_cell.length_b   1.000
_cell.length_c   1.000
_cell.angle_alpha   90.00
_cell.angle_beta   90.00
_cell.angle_gamma   90.00
#
_symmetry.space_group_name_H-M   'P 1'
#
loop_
_entity.id
_entity.type
_entity.pdbx_description
1 polymer ?
#
loop_
_entity_poly.entity_id
_entity_poly.type
_entity_poly.pdbx_seq_one_letter_code
_entity_poly.pdbx_strand_id
1 'polypeptide(L)'
;MKKICIFAMAALFSTYVWADNKQTVTINGQSVNKTVTEITFNGDNLILTYSDGTSEESDMSFVKLAFSYDTNPTGINQVETVKQSLQGKVFNLNGQFVGTSTEGLAKGIYIVNGKKVIIK
;
A
#
# COMPACT_ATOMS: atom_id res chain seq x y z
N MET A 1 50.49 -4.96 -13.46
CA MET A 1 49.35 -5.73 -12.91
C MET A 1 48.21 -4.75 -12.72
N LYS A 2 47.21 -4.78 -13.62
CA LYS A 2 46.18 -3.74 -13.74
C LYS A 2 44.82 -4.44 -13.77
N LYS A 3 43.85 -3.89 -13.03
CA LYS A 3 42.39 -4.13 -13.05
C LYS A 3 41.85 -5.20 -12.08
N ILE A 4 41.99 -4.94 -10.77
CA ILE A 4 41.06 -5.46 -9.74
C ILE A 4 39.93 -4.43 -9.61
N CYS A 5 38.96 -4.42 -10.53
CA CYS A 5 37.80 -3.51 -10.48
C CYS A 5 36.54 -4.14 -11.09
N ILE A 6 36.25 -5.43 -10.88
CA ILE A 6 35.00 -6.07 -11.38
C ILE A 6 34.26 -6.83 -10.26
N PHE A 7 34.36 -6.38 -9.02
CA PHE A 7 33.53 -6.93 -7.92
C PHE A 7 32.66 -5.88 -7.21
N ALA A 8 32.75 -4.60 -7.59
CA ALA A 8 31.97 -3.52 -6.95
C ALA A 8 30.62 -3.22 -7.62
N MET A 9 30.28 -3.85 -8.76
CA MET A 9 29.10 -3.49 -9.55
C MET A 9 27.87 -4.40 -9.31
N ALA A 10 27.99 -5.45 -8.50
CA ALA A 10 26.89 -6.38 -8.20
C ALA A 10 25.96 -5.90 -7.06
N ALA A 11 26.23 -4.76 -6.44
CA ALA A 11 25.46 -4.25 -5.30
C ALA A 11 24.33 -3.26 -5.69
N LEU A 12 24.10 -3.03 -6.98
CA LEU A 12 23.03 -2.15 -7.48
C LEU A 12 21.81 -2.91 -8.04
N PHE A 13 21.68 -4.21 -7.76
CA PHE A 13 20.40 -4.88 -7.98
C PHE A 13 19.40 -4.32 -6.95
N SER A 14 18.60 -3.35 -7.37
CA SER A 14 17.38 -2.99 -6.68
C SER A 14 16.55 -4.26 -6.54
N THR A 15 16.54 -4.85 -5.36
CA THR A 15 15.62 -5.92 -5.04
C THR A 15 14.23 -5.31 -5.16
N TYR A 16 13.48 -5.74 -6.18
CA TYR A 16 12.07 -5.45 -6.25
C TYR A 16 11.43 -6.18 -5.09
N VAL A 17 11.18 -5.46 -4.00
CA VAL A 17 10.33 -5.95 -2.92
C VAL A 17 8.91 -5.81 -3.45
N TRP A 18 8.36 -6.89 -3.98
CA TRP A 18 6.94 -6.96 -4.28
C TRP A 18 6.19 -6.78 -2.96
N ALA A 19 5.21 -5.87 -2.95
CA ALA A 19 4.31 -5.76 -1.81
C ALA A 19 3.53 -7.08 -1.67
N ASP A 20 3.55 -7.65 -0.47
CA ASP A 20 2.82 -8.88 -0.17
C ASP A 20 1.32 -8.68 -0.46
N ASN A 21 0.77 -9.46 -1.40
CA ASN A 21 -0.62 -9.32 -1.79
C ASN A 21 -1.51 -10.12 -0.83
N LYS A 22 -2.08 -9.41 0.15
CA LYS A 22 -2.92 -9.99 1.21
C LYS A 22 -4.41 -10.04 0.83
N GLN A 23 -4.70 -10.31 -0.44
CA GLN A 23 -6.05 -10.55 -0.94
C GLN A 23 -6.45 -12.01 -0.66
N THR A 24 -7.64 -12.21 -0.10
CA THR A 24 -8.27 -13.51 0.07
C THR A 24 -9.56 -13.52 -0.73
N VAL A 25 -9.69 -14.50 -1.62
CA VAL A 25 -10.85 -14.69 -2.48
C VAL A 25 -11.53 -15.99 -2.08
N THR A 26 -12.84 -15.94 -1.84
CA THR A 26 -13.64 -17.12 -1.55
C THR A 26 -14.86 -17.12 -2.46
N ILE A 27 -15.08 -18.21 -3.18
CA ILE A 27 -16.25 -18.41 -4.05
C ILE A 27 -16.96 -19.66 -3.55
N ASN A 28 -18.25 -19.53 -3.21
CA ASN A 28 -19.07 -20.62 -2.69
C ASN A 28 -18.41 -21.35 -1.48
N GLY A 29 -17.77 -20.57 -0.60
CA GLY A 29 -17.06 -21.09 0.58
C GLY A 29 -15.71 -21.74 0.30
N GLN A 30 -15.28 -21.85 -0.96
CA GLN A 30 -13.97 -22.39 -1.34
C GLN A 30 -12.95 -21.27 -1.57
N SER A 31 -11.74 -21.42 -1.03
CA SER A 31 -10.67 -20.45 -1.25
C SER A 31 -10.14 -20.55 -2.67
N VAL A 32 -10.06 -19.43 -3.38
CA VAL A 32 -9.45 -19.34 -4.71
C VAL A 32 -8.01 -18.83 -4.55
N ASN A 33 -7.04 -19.64 -4.96
CA ASN A 33 -5.63 -19.27 -4.91
C ASN A 33 -5.22 -18.47 -6.15
N LYS A 34 -5.86 -17.31 -6.33
CA LYS A 34 -5.57 -16.36 -7.41
C LYS A 34 -5.79 -14.94 -6.91
N THR A 35 -5.07 -13.99 -7.52
CA THR A 35 -5.30 -12.56 -7.29
C THR A 35 -6.32 -12.05 -8.29
N VAL A 36 -7.41 -11.43 -7.82
CA VAL A 36 -8.38 -10.71 -8.68
C VAL A 36 -7.84 -9.31 -8.96
N THR A 37 -7.74 -8.97 -10.25
CA THR A 37 -7.25 -7.68 -10.76
C THR A 37 -8.37 -6.79 -11.29
N GLU A 38 -9.48 -7.37 -11.73
CA GLU A 38 -10.66 -6.65 -12.21
C GLU A 38 -11.93 -7.36 -11.78
N ILE A 39 -12.96 -6.58 -11.46
CA ILE A 39 -14.30 -7.06 -11.13
C ILE A 39 -15.27 -6.30 -12.03
N THR A 40 -16.01 -7.05 -12.84
CA THR A 40 -17.10 -6.50 -13.66
C THR A 40 -18.44 -7.03 -13.16
N PHE A 41 -19.48 -6.20 -13.22
CA PHE A 41 -20.82 -6.56 -12.79
C PHE A 41 -21.69 -6.82 -14.02
N ASN A 42 -22.34 -7.98 -14.07
CA ASN A 42 -23.28 -8.35 -15.13
C ASN A 42 -24.59 -8.82 -14.50
N GLY A 43 -25.53 -7.90 -14.28
CA GLY A 43 -26.73 -8.18 -13.50
C GLY A 43 -26.37 -8.59 -12.07
N ASP A 44 -26.81 -9.79 -11.68
CA ASP A 44 -26.56 -10.36 -10.34
C ASP A 44 -25.21 -11.11 -10.24
N ASN A 45 -24.48 -11.26 -11.34
CA ASN A 45 -23.20 -11.95 -11.39
C ASN A 45 -22.01 -10.99 -11.38
N LEU A 46 -20.87 -11.49 -10.90
CA LEU A 46 -19.55 -10.89 -11.02
C LEU A 46 -18.73 -11.66 -12.05
N ILE A 47 -17.98 -10.93 -12.86
CA ILE A 47 -16.88 -11.48 -13.66
C ILE A 47 -15.58 -11.05 -12.97
N LEU A 48 -14.87 -12.01 -12.43
CA LEU A 48 -13.58 -11.81 -11.77
C LEU A 48 -12.47 -12.12 -12.77
N THR A 49 -11.65 -11.13 -13.09
CA THR A 49 -10.43 -11.34 -13.89
C THR A 49 -9.24 -11.47 -12.93
N TYR A 50 -8.44 -12.51 -13.14
CA TYR A 50 -7.32 -12.85 -12.29
C TYR A 50 -5.98 -12.36 -12.88
N SER A 51 -4.94 -12.32 -12.05
CA SER A 51 -3.59 -11.91 -12.43
C SER A 51 -2.92 -12.83 -13.47
N ASP A 52 -3.40 -14.06 -13.61
CA ASP A 52 -2.96 -15.02 -14.64
C ASP A 52 -3.65 -14.80 -16.00
N GLY A 53 -4.54 -13.79 -16.10
CA GLY A 53 -5.30 -13.46 -17.30
C GLY A 53 -6.56 -14.30 -17.50
N THR A 54 -6.86 -15.24 -16.59
CA THR A 54 -8.12 -16.00 -16.63
C THR A 54 -9.26 -15.19 -16.03
N SER A 55 -10.49 -15.50 -16.43
CA SER A 55 -11.70 -14.90 -15.84
C SER A 55 -12.72 -15.98 -15.47
N GLU A 56 -13.51 -15.71 -14.44
CA GLU A 56 -14.59 -16.57 -13.95
C GLU A 56 -15.82 -15.73 -13.66
N GLU A 57 -16.99 -16.21 -14.11
CA GLU A 57 -18.27 -15.64 -13.74
C GLU A 57 -18.82 -16.38 -12.52
N SER A 58 -19.31 -15.65 -11.52
CA SER A 58 -19.89 -16.20 -10.31
C SER A 58 -21.02 -15.32 -9.80
N ASP A 59 -22.05 -15.95 -9.24
CA ASP A 59 -23.13 -15.22 -8.57
C ASP A 59 -22.55 -14.40 -7.40
N MET A 60 -22.90 -13.11 -7.36
CA MET A 60 -22.36 -12.15 -6.42
C MET A 60 -22.59 -12.55 -4.95
N SER A 61 -23.65 -13.31 -4.65
CA SER A 61 -23.97 -13.78 -3.30
C SER A 61 -22.95 -14.79 -2.75
N PHE A 62 -22.20 -15.46 -3.62
CA PHE A 62 -21.21 -16.46 -3.22
C PHE A 62 -19.77 -15.95 -3.21
N VAL A 63 -19.52 -14.74 -3.71
CA VAL A 63 -18.18 -14.17 -3.79
C VAL A 63 -17.88 -13.34 -2.54
N LYS A 64 -16.77 -13.65 -1.88
CA LYS A 64 -16.18 -12.83 -0.81
C LYS A 64 -14.77 -12.43 -1.18
N LEU A 65 -14.52 -11.13 -1.14
CA LEU A 65 -13.21 -10.53 -1.33
C LEU A 65 -12.80 -9.86 -0.02
N ALA A 66 -11.72 -10.32 0.58
CA ALA A 66 -11.15 -9.73 1.78
C ALA A 66 -9.73 -9.24 1.50
N PHE A 67 -9.41 -8.06 2.03
CA PHE A 67 -8.08 -7.46 1.92
C PHE A 67 -7.56 -7.21 3.32
N SER A 68 -6.48 -7.90 3.69
CA SER A 68 -5.87 -7.75 5.02
C SER A 68 -4.64 -6.86 4.90
N TYR A 69 -4.72 -5.59 5.28
CA TYR A 69 -3.53 -4.73 5.31
C TYR A 69 -2.89 -4.77 6.71
N ASP A 70 -1.57 -4.56 6.76
CA ASP A 70 -0.96 -4.20 8.04
C ASP A 70 -1.55 -2.86 8.49
N THR A 71 -2.16 -2.84 9.67
CA THR A 71 -2.70 -1.61 10.27
C THR A 71 -1.60 -0.67 10.74
N ASN A 72 -0.34 -1.14 10.79
CA ASN A 72 0.80 -0.29 10.99
C ASN A 72 1.07 0.51 9.71
N PRO A 73 0.97 1.85 9.76
CA PRO A 73 1.28 2.66 8.60
C PRO A 73 2.75 2.47 8.26
N THR A 74 3.06 2.24 6.99
CA THR A 74 4.46 2.23 6.54
C THR A 74 5.05 3.63 6.72
N GLY A 75 6.10 3.70 7.55
CA GLY A 75 6.74 4.95 7.94
C GLY A 75 7.65 5.53 6.87
N ILE A 76 7.96 6.82 7.02
CA ILE A 76 9.16 7.39 6.38
C ILE A 76 10.33 7.03 7.31
N ASN A 77 11.13 6.04 6.91
CA ASN A 77 12.18 5.47 7.77
C ASN A 77 13.42 6.36 7.86
N GLN A 78 13.61 7.29 6.91
CA GLN A 78 14.73 8.22 6.89
C GLN A 78 14.23 9.63 6.57
N VAL A 79 14.45 10.55 7.50
CA VAL A 79 14.27 11.99 7.27
C VAL A 79 15.65 12.60 7.37
N GLU A 80 16.31 12.85 6.24
CA GLU A 80 17.73 13.26 6.21
C GLU A 80 17.99 14.56 6.98
N THR A 81 17.06 15.52 6.92
CA THR A 81 17.04 16.71 7.78
C THR A 81 15.64 17.31 7.75
N VAL A 82 15.00 17.50 8.90
CA VAL A 82 13.79 18.32 8.95
C VAL A 82 14.22 19.75 8.69
N LYS A 83 13.86 20.30 7.51
CA LYS A 83 14.07 21.73 7.24
C LYS A 83 13.42 22.51 8.38
N GLN A 84 14.14 23.45 8.97
CA GLN A 84 13.64 24.27 10.09
C GLN A 84 12.30 24.94 9.76
N SER A 85 12.06 25.24 8.48
CA SER A 85 10.80 25.79 7.95
C SER A 85 9.57 24.89 8.10
N LEU A 86 9.76 23.59 8.41
CA LEU A 86 8.71 22.59 8.61
C LEU A 86 8.51 22.22 10.08
N GLN A 87 9.34 22.75 11.00
CA GLN A 87 9.18 22.46 12.42
C GLN A 87 7.83 22.98 12.94
N GLY A 88 7.12 22.11 13.64
CA GLY A 88 5.84 22.41 14.27
C GLY A 88 4.68 22.55 13.28
N LYS A 89 4.88 22.30 11.98
CA LYS A 89 3.79 22.31 10.99
C LYS A 89 3.19 20.91 10.81
N VAL A 90 1.87 20.86 10.74
CA VAL A 90 1.10 19.64 10.46
C VAL A 90 0.51 19.74 9.07
N PHE A 91 0.67 18.68 8.29
CA PHE A 91 0.08 18.55 6.96
C PHE A 91 -0.79 17.30 6.87
N ASN A 92 -1.85 17.35 6.05
CA ASN A 92 -2.58 16.13 5.70
C ASN A 92 -1.86 15.35 4.58
N LEU A 93 -2.40 14.19 4.18
CA LEU A 93 -1.81 13.34 3.13
C LEU A 93 -1.74 14.01 1.75
N ASN A 94 -2.55 15.04 1.49
CA ASN A 94 -2.51 15.83 0.27
C ASN A 94 -1.41 16.92 0.31
N GLY A 95 -0.62 16.98 1.39
CA GLY A 95 0.41 18.00 1.59
C GLY A 95 -0.13 19.38 1.96
N GLN A 96 -1.42 19.50 2.34
CA GLN A 96 -2.02 20.77 2.74
C GLN A 96 -1.67 21.06 4.20
N PHE A 97 -1.29 22.31 4.50
CA PHE A 97 -1.06 22.75 5.88
C PHE A 97 -2.38 22.82 6.64
N VAL A 98 -2.46 22.15 7.79
CA VAL A 98 -3.69 22.03 8.60
C VAL A 98 -3.53 22.57 10.02
N GLY A 99 -2.35 23.08 10.38
CA GLY A 99 -2.12 23.74 11.66
C GLY A 99 -0.74 23.47 12.24
N THR A 100 -0.56 23.86 13.49
CA THR A 100 0.70 23.71 14.23
C THR A 100 0.61 22.74 15.42
N SER A 101 -0.51 22.04 15.54
CA SER A 101 -0.77 21.01 16.55
C SER A 101 -1.63 19.91 15.93
N THR A 102 -1.54 18.70 16.48
CA THR A 102 -2.43 17.58 16.15
C THR A 102 -3.72 17.58 16.98
N GLU A 103 -3.80 18.43 18.01
CA GLU A 103 -4.97 18.53 18.89
C GLU A 103 -6.20 19.05 18.13
N GLY A 104 -7.35 18.39 18.33
CA GLY A 104 -8.60 18.74 17.67
C GLY A 104 -8.70 18.33 16.19
N LEU A 105 -7.65 17.75 15.60
CA LEU A 105 -7.73 17.18 14.26
C LEU A 105 -8.52 15.87 14.28
N ALA A 106 -9.23 15.61 13.18
CA ALA A 106 -9.96 14.36 13.00
C ALA A 106 -9.00 13.15 12.99
N LYS A 107 -9.54 11.96 13.25
CA LYS A 107 -8.80 10.70 13.16
C LYS A 107 -8.26 10.52 11.74
N GLY A 108 -7.00 10.09 11.62
CA GLY A 108 -6.36 9.93 10.32
C GLY A 108 -4.84 9.97 10.36
N ILE A 109 -4.22 10.04 9.19
CA ILE A 109 -2.76 10.11 9.01
C ILE A 109 -2.35 11.54 8.65
N TYR A 110 -1.35 12.05 9.35
CA TYR A 110 -0.79 13.38 9.18
C TYR A 110 0.73 13.34 9.02
N ILE A 111 1.29 14.39 8.43
CA ILE A 111 2.73 14.61 8.37
C ILE A 111 3.10 15.68 9.39
N VAL A 112 3.87 15.30 10.40
CA VAL A 112 4.38 16.20 11.45
C VAL A 112 5.90 16.10 11.43
N ASN A 113 6.59 17.23 11.22
CA ASN A 113 8.06 17.28 11.16
C ASN A 113 8.64 16.24 10.18
N GLY A 114 8.00 16.05 9.02
CA GLY A 114 8.42 15.08 8.00
C GLY A 114 8.15 13.61 8.33
N LYS A 115 7.43 13.31 9.43
CA LYS A 115 7.05 11.94 9.83
C LYS A 115 5.55 11.73 9.73
N LYS A 116 5.14 10.53 9.31
CA LYS A 116 3.73 10.11 9.37
C LYS A 116 3.34 9.85 10.83
N VAL A 117 2.20 10.39 11.26
CA VAL A 117 1.63 10.23 12.60
C VAL A 117 0.16 9.85 12.45
N ILE A 118 -0.31 8.88 13.25
CA ILE A 118 -1.73 8.52 13.34
C ILE A 118 -2.38 9.25 14.50
N ILE A 119 -3.51 9.89 14.24
CA ILE A 119 -4.45 10.37 15.25
C ILE A 119 -5.58 9.33 15.36
N LYS A 120 -5.79 8.80 16.57
CA LYS A 120 -6.71 7.69 16.86
C LYS A 120 -8.06 8.14 17.39
#